data_AF-A0A845YJT9-F1
#
_entry.id   AF-A0A845YJT9-F1
#
_cell.length_a   1.000
_cell.length_b   1.000
_cell.length_c   1.000
_cell.angle_alpha   90.00
_cell.angle_beta   90.00
_cell.angle_gamma   90.00
#
_symmetry.space_group_name_H-M   'P 1'
#
loop_
_entity.id
_entity.type
_entity.pdbx_description
1 polymer ?
#
loop_
_entity_poly.entity_id
_entity_poly.type
_entity_poly.pdbx_seq_one_letter_code
_entity_poly.pdbx_strand_id
1 'polypeptide(L)'
;MEQVQHQIANSYSQAQSNIIDGHRELFLGILNNPSLLENFTKANDLDANTWQLEKIAEFLINQVLIGYLNFSTGIISQSHFEGFKRDARNVFAYESVRKHWQRVKIVHSDNFRRFVETELLCDSVKSA
;
A
#
# COMPACT_ATOMS: atom_id res chain seq x y z
N MET A 1 -24.67 -23.23 -10.76
CA MET A 1 -23.70 -22.31 -11.41
C MET A 1 -23.01 -21.38 -10.41
N GLU A 2 -23.69 -20.92 -9.34
CA GLU A 2 -23.08 -20.06 -8.31
C GLU A 2 -21.91 -20.70 -7.53
N GLN A 3 -21.98 -21.99 -7.19
CA GLN A 3 -20.89 -22.65 -6.44
C GLN A 3 -19.57 -22.76 -7.22
N VAL A 4 -19.62 -22.92 -8.53
CA VAL A 4 -18.42 -22.98 -9.39
C VAL A 4 -17.83 -21.58 -9.56
N GLN A 5 -18.66 -20.53 -9.66
CA GLN A 5 -18.19 -19.14 -9.69
C GLN A 5 -17.53 -18.73 -8.37
N HIS A 6 -18.07 -19.16 -7.22
CA HIS A 6 -17.44 -18.91 -5.91
C HIS A 6 -16.10 -19.63 -5.75
N GLN A 7 -15.98 -20.87 -6.24
CA GLN A 7 -14.70 -21.60 -6.21
C GLN A 7 -13.66 -20.94 -7.11
N ILE A 8 -14.02 -20.54 -8.33
CA ILE A 8 -13.11 -19.83 -9.24
C ILE A 8 -12.68 -18.48 -8.67
N ALA A 9 -13.61 -17.71 -8.09
CA ALA A 9 -13.30 -16.44 -7.43
C ALA A 9 -12.35 -16.61 -6.22
N ASN A 10 -12.56 -17.66 -5.41
CA ASN A 10 -11.69 -17.97 -4.27
C ASN A 10 -10.29 -18.42 -4.71
N SER A 11 -10.18 -19.28 -5.74
CA SER A 11 -8.89 -19.71 -6.28
C SER A 11 -8.12 -18.56 -6.94
N TYR A 12 -8.84 -17.68 -7.65
CA TYR A 12 -8.26 -16.47 -8.24
C TYR A 12 -7.78 -15.50 -7.15
N SER A 13 -8.56 -15.33 -6.08
CA SER A 13 -8.18 -14.54 -4.91
C SER A 13 -6.95 -15.09 -4.19
N GLN A 14 -6.80 -16.42 -4.10
CA GLN A 14 -5.65 -17.05 -3.44
C GLN A 14 -4.38 -16.98 -4.30
N ALA A 15 -4.48 -17.20 -5.61
CA ALA A 15 -3.36 -17.01 -6.53
C ALA A 15 -2.87 -15.55 -6.56
N GLN A 16 -3.80 -14.58 -6.54
CA GLN A 16 -3.44 -13.17 -6.44
C GLN A 16 -2.79 -12.83 -5.10
N SER A 17 -3.28 -13.36 -3.98
CA SER A 17 -2.64 -13.17 -2.67
C SER A 17 -1.20 -13.70 -2.68
N ASN A 18 -0.99 -14.93 -3.17
CA ASN A 18 0.35 -15.53 -3.22
C ASN A 18 1.32 -14.74 -4.10
N ILE A 19 0.85 -14.16 -5.21
CA ILE A 19 1.69 -13.31 -6.07
C ILE A 19 2.06 -12.01 -5.35
N ILE A 20 1.10 -11.38 -4.67
CA ILE A 20 1.33 -10.14 -3.90
C ILE A 20 2.31 -10.41 -2.74
N ASP A 21 2.13 -11.51 -2.02
CA ASP A 21 2.99 -11.89 -0.91
C ASP A 21 4.39 -12.25 -1.40
N GLY A 22 4.51 -13.02 -2.49
CA GLY A 22 5.80 -13.34 -3.11
C GLY A 22 6.54 -12.09 -3.62
N HIS A 23 5.83 -11.12 -4.21
CA HIS A 23 6.43 -9.84 -4.60
C HIS A 23 6.91 -9.05 -3.38
N ARG A 24 6.11 -9.01 -2.31
CA ARG A 24 6.51 -8.34 -1.06
C ARG A 24 7.77 -8.98 -0.47
N GLU A 25 7.80 -10.31 -0.35
CA GLU A 25 8.95 -11.05 0.17
C GLU A 25 10.21 -10.82 -0.67
N LEU A 26 10.08 -10.84 -2.00
CA LEU A 26 11.20 -10.57 -2.90
C LEU A 26 11.78 -9.17 -2.68
N PHE A 27 10.94 -8.13 -2.71
CA PHE A 27 11.42 -6.76 -2.57
C PHE A 27 11.96 -6.48 -1.17
N LEU A 28 11.35 -7.04 -0.11
CA LEU A 28 11.91 -6.98 1.24
C LEU A 28 13.25 -7.73 1.33
N GLY A 29 13.38 -8.87 0.66
CA GLY A 29 14.62 -9.63 0.56
C GLY A 29 15.75 -8.83 -0.09
N ILE A 30 15.44 -8.08 -1.15
CA ILE A 30 16.39 -7.14 -1.78
C ILE A 30 16.74 -6.01 -0.83
N LEU A 31 15.75 -5.36 -0.21
CA LEU A 31 15.96 -4.23 0.70
C LEU A 31 16.78 -4.58 1.96
N ASN A 32 16.60 -5.78 2.48
CA ASN A 32 17.28 -6.24 3.69
C ASN A 32 18.68 -6.83 3.42
N ASN A 33 19.12 -6.87 2.16
CA ASN A 33 20.43 -7.38 1.77
C ASN A 33 21.21 -6.32 0.98
N PRO A 34 22.14 -5.58 1.62
CA PRO A 34 22.85 -4.47 0.99
C PRO A 34 23.58 -4.84 -0.31
N SER A 35 24.21 -6.02 -0.37
CA SER A 35 24.93 -6.44 -1.59
C SER A 35 23.97 -6.80 -2.72
N LEU A 36 22.80 -7.36 -2.39
CA LEU A 36 21.76 -7.64 -3.38
C LEU A 36 21.12 -6.35 -3.89
N LEU A 37 20.84 -5.38 -3.01
CA LEU A 37 20.35 -4.06 -3.38
C LEU A 37 21.31 -3.34 -4.34
N GLU A 38 22.61 -3.31 -4.01
CA GLU A 38 23.63 -2.70 -4.87
C GLU A 38 23.70 -3.37 -6.25
N ASN A 39 23.78 -4.71 -6.28
CA ASN A 39 23.85 -5.45 -7.53
C ASN A 39 22.59 -5.29 -8.37
N PHE A 40 21.41 -5.35 -7.74
CA PHE A 40 20.12 -5.19 -8.42
C PHE A 40 19.98 -3.79 -9.03
N THR A 41 20.28 -2.75 -8.25
CA THR A 41 20.15 -1.37 -8.71
C THR A 41 21.14 -1.04 -9.81
N LYS A 42 22.41 -1.49 -9.68
CA LYS A 42 23.43 -1.35 -10.72
C LYS A 42 23.06 -2.08 -12.01
N ALA A 43 22.54 -3.29 -11.93
CA ALA A 43 22.15 -4.07 -13.11
C ALA A 43 20.97 -3.46 -13.88
N ASN A 44 20.14 -2.65 -13.22
CA ASN A 44 18.94 -2.04 -13.80
C ASN A 44 19.08 -0.52 -14.01
N ASP A 45 20.28 0.05 -13.83
CA ASP A 45 20.54 1.50 -13.92
C ASP A 45 19.62 2.34 -13.03
N LEU A 46 19.43 1.90 -11.79
CA LEU A 46 18.55 2.53 -10.80
C LEU A 46 19.36 3.25 -9.72
N ASP A 47 18.85 4.39 -9.24
CA ASP A 47 19.32 4.99 -7.99
C ASP A 47 18.77 4.19 -6.80
N ALA A 48 19.67 3.61 -6.00
CA ALA A 48 19.30 2.71 -4.91
C ALA A 48 18.44 3.40 -3.84
N ASN A 49 18.77 4.64 -3.48
CA ASN A 49 18.04 5.39 -2.45
C ASN A 49 16.62 5.72 -2.90
N THR A 50 16.47 6.21 -4.13
CA THR A 50 15.18 6.52 -4.72
C THR A 50 14.34 5.26 -4.84
N TRP A 51 14.89 4.17 -5.38
CA TRP A 51 14.17 2.91 -5.53
C TRP A 51 13.71 2.34 -4.17
N GLN A 52 14.59 2.38 -3.16
CA GLN A 52 14.24 1.93 -1.82
C GLN A 52 13.10 2.74 -1.21
N LEU A 53 13.15 4.07 -1.31
CA LEU A 53 12.07 4.94 -0.82
C LEU A 53 10.76 4.68 -1.55
N GLU A 54 10.80 4.41 -2.85
CA GLU A 54 9.61 4.06 -3.62
C GLU A 54 8.99 2.73 -3.18
N LYS A 55 9.81 1.70 -2.93
CA LYS A 55 9.32 0.41 -2.43
C LYS A 55 8.77 0.49 -1.02
N ILE A 56 9.41 1.26 -0.14
CA ILE A 56 8.87 1.51 1.20
C ILE A 56 7.53 2.25 1.11
N ALA A 57 7.42 3.27 0.25
CA ALA A 57 6.18 4.00 0.03
C ALA A 57 5.05 3.09 -0.51
N GLU A 58 5.36 2.23 -1.47
CA GLU A 58 4.45 1.23 -2.02
C GLU A 58 3.90 0.31 -0.90
N PHE A 59 4.78 -0.20 -0.03
CA PHE A 59 4.37 -1.03 1.09
C PHE A 59 3.49 -0.30 2.09
N LEU A 60 3.83 0.94 2.44
CA LEU A 60 3.05 1.74 3.37
C LEU A 60 1.63 2.01 2.84
N ILE A 61 1.50 2.37 1.56
CA ILE A 61 0.19 2.57 0.92
C ILE A 61 -0.63 1.26 0.92
N ASN A 62 0.02 0.14 0.63
CA ASN A 62 -0.63 -1.18 0.67
C ASN A 62 -1.12 -1.55 2.08
N GLN A 63 -0.36 -1.23 3.13
CA GLN A 63 -0.84 -1.43 4.50
C GLN A 63 -2.04 -0.54 4.82
N VAL A 64 -2.04 0.70 4.31
CA VAL A 64 -3.19 1.59 4.49
C VAL A 64 -4.44 1.04 3.77
N LEU A 65 -4.27 0.48 2.57
CA LEU A 65 -5.34 -0.21 1.85
C LEU A 65 -5.90 -1.40 2.63
N ILE A 66 -5.06 -2.24 3.21
CA ILE A 66 -5.51 -3.40 4.00
C ILE A 66 -6.34 -2.93 5.20
N GLY A 67 -5.89 -1.92 5.94
CA GLY A 67 -6.66 -1.39 7.06
C GLY A 67 -8.00 -0.77 6.64
N TYR A 68 -8.04 -0.07 5.51
CA TYR A 68 -9.28 0.41 4.90
C TYR A 68 -10.23 -0.74 4.55
N LEU A 69 -9.72 -1.79 3.92
CA LEU A 69 -10.51 -2.96 3.55
C LEU A 69 -11.08 -3.66 4.78
N ASN A 70 -10.26 -3.89 5.81
CA ASN A 70 -10.69 -4.49 7.08
C ASN A 70 -11.81 -3.69 7.75
N PHE A 71 -11.77 -2.36 7.66
CA PHE A 71 -12.86 -1.52 8.15
C PHE A 71 -14.11 -1.67 7.26
N SER A 72 -13.95 -1.58 5.94
CA SER A 72 -15.08 -1.67 4.99
C SER A 72 -15.81 -3.01 5.03
N THR A 73 -15.13 -4.08 5.43
CA THR A 73 -15.70 -5.43 5.60
C THR A 73 -16.19 -5.70 7.03
N GLY A 74 -16.09 -4.72 7.94
CA GLY A 74 -16.56 -4.83 9.32
C GLY A 74 -15.66 -5.65 10.24
N ILE A 75 -14.45 -6.01 9.81
CA ILE A 75 -13.47 -6.75 10.64
C ILE A 75 -13.00 -5.87 11.81
N ILE A 76 -12.80 -4.58 11.58
CA ILE A 76 -12.43 -3.62 12.63
C ILE A 76 -13.55 -2.58 12.85
N SER A 77 -13.73 -2.18 14.10
CA SER A 77 -14.73 -1.18 14.50
C SER A 77 -14.32 0.25 14.09
N GLN A 78 -15.30 1.16 14.02
CA GLN A 78 -15.07 2.59 13.79
C GLN A 78 -14.03 3.17 14.75
N SER A 79 -14.12 2.85 16.04
CA SER A 79 -13.19 3.36 17.06
C SER A 79 -11.74 2.99 16.77
N HIS A 80 -11.47 1.75 16.34
CA HIS A 80 -10.13 1.33 15.94
C HIS A 80 -9.70 1.99 14.63
N PHE A 81 -10.64 2.15 13.69
CA PHE A 81 -10.36 2.77 12.41
C PHE A 81 -10.00 4.26 12.54
N GLU A 82 -10.58 5.01 13.48
CA GLU A 82 -10.17 6.38 13.76
C GLU A 82 -8.71 6.48 14.24
N GLY A 83 -8.27 5.55 15.10
CA GLY A 83 -6.87 5.44 15.51
C GLY A 83 -5.96 5.16 14.31
N PHE A 84 -6.35 4.21 13.47
CA PHE A 84 -5.64 3.89 12.23
C PHE A 84 -5.57 5.08 11.26
N LYS A 85 -6.64 5.87 11.09
CA LYS A 85 -6.62 7.07 10.23
C LYS A 85 -5.57 8.08 10.68
N ARG A 86 -5.41 8.26 12.00
CA ARG A 86 -4.38 9.16 12.54
C ARG A 86 -2.97 8.68 12.16
N ASP A 87 -2.70 7.39 12.29
CA ASP A 87 -1.39 6.82 11.93
C ASP A 87 -1.16 6.86 10.41
N ALA A 88 -2.20 6.58 9.64
CA ALA A 88 -2.16 6.69 8.18
C ALA A 88 -1.91 8.14 7.71
N ARG A 89 -2.46 9.17 8.37
CA ARG A 89 -2.11 10.57 8.08
C ARG A 89 -0.61 10.85 8.26
N ASN A 90 0.00 10.32 9.32
CA ASN A 90 1.44 10.47 9.53
C ASN A 90 2.25 9.80 8.39
N VAL A 91 1.81 8.63 7.93
CA VAL A 91 2.40 7.95 6.77
C VAL A 91 2.28 8.81 5.51
N PHE A 92 1.11 9.39 5.25
CA PHE A 92 0.88 10.25 4.10
C PHE A 92 1.47 11.67 4.24
N ALA A 93 2.02 12.04 5.40
CA ALA A 93 2.78 13.27 5.57
C ALA A 93 4.17 13.19 4.89
N TYR A 94 4.74 11.99 4.74
CA TYR A 94 6.01 11.79 4.06
C TYR A 94 5.91 12.12 2.56
N GLU A 95 6.82 12.94 2.05
CA GLU A 95 6.83 13.37 0.64
C GLU A 95 6.98 12.19 -0.33
N SER A 96 7.81 11.20 -0.01
CA SER A 96 8.00 9.99 -0.81
C SER A 96 6.69 9.22 -1.00
N VAL A 97 5.90 9.09 0.07
CA VAL A 97 4.58 8.45 0.06
C VAL A 97 3.61 9.25 -0.80
N ARG A 98 3.53 10.58 -0.64
CA ARG A 98 2.65 11.43 -1.47
C ARG A 98 3.01 11.37 -2.95
N LYS A 99 4.30 11.46 -3.29
CA LYS A 99 4.77 11.35 -4.67
C LYS A 99 4.48 9.99 -5.29
N HIS A 100 4.65 8.91 -4.52
CA HIS A 100 4.30 7.58 -4.98
C HIS A 100 2.78 7.46 -5.19
N TRP A 101 1.97 7.90 -4.22
CA TRP A 101 0.52 7.92 -4.30
C TRP A 101 0.01 8.62 -5.58
N GLN A 102 0.53 9.81 -5.91
CA GLN A 102 0.10 10.53 -7.11
C GLN A 102 0.30 9.73 -8.41
N ARG A 103 1.31 8.86 -8.47
CA ARG A 103 1.59 8.00 -9.63
C ARG A 103 0.69 6.76 -9.67
N VAL A 104 0.41 6.16 -8.52
CA VAL A 104 -0.31 4.88 -8.45
C VAL A 104 -1.81 5.01 -8.16
N LYS A 105 -2.29 6.18 -7.74
CA LYS A 105 -3.69 6.36 -7.32
C LYS A 105 -4.69 5.83 -8.34
N ILE A 106 -4.43 5.97 -9.65
CA ILE A 106 -5.34 5.56 -10.72
C ILE A 106 -5.63 4.05 -10.74
N VAL A 107 -4.72 3.21 -10.23
CA VAL A 107 -4.91 1.75 -10.20
C VAL A 107 -5.70 1.28 -8.98
N HIS A 108 -5.97 2.16 -8.01
CA HIS A 108 -6.78 1.86 -6.84
C HIS A 108 -8.26 2.15 -7.08
N SER A 109 -9.12 1.48 -6.31
CA SER A 109 -10.57 1.67 -6.36
C SER A 109 -10.97 3.10 -5.99
N ASP A 110 -12.04 3.59 -6.61
CA ASP A 110 -12.56 4.94 -6.38
C ASP A 110 -12.82 5.25 -4.91
N ASN A 111 -13.35 4.26 -4.16
CA ASN A 111 -13.64 4.40 -2.74
C ASN A 111 -12.37 4.59 -1.91
N PHE A 112 -11.31 3.80 -2.18
CA PHE A 112 -10.04 3.95 -1.49
C PHE A 112 -9.35 5.26 -1.86
N ARG A 113 -9.37 5.65 -3.15
CA ARG A 113 -8.84 6.96 -3.56
C ARG A 113 -9.52 8.09 -2.83
N ARG A 114 -10.86 8.10 -2.78
CA ARG A 114 -11.62 9.14 -2.08
C ARG A 114 -11.21 9.18 -0.61
N PHE A 115 -11.15 8.03 0.06
CA PHE A 115 -10.67 7.95 1.44
C PHE A 115 -9.28 8.59 1.62
N VAL A 116 -8.30 8.23 0.80
CA VAL A 116 -6.95 8.81 0.90
C VAL A 116 -6.99 10.34 0.69
N GLU A 117 -7.64 10.81 -0.37
CA GLU A 117 -7.66 12.23 -0.74
C GLU A 117 -8.46 13.08 0.26
N THR A 118 -9.54 12.57 0.83
CA THR A 118 -10.42 13.36 1.72
C THR A 118 -10.11 13.19 3.20
N GLU A 119 -9.59 12.04 3.63
CA GLU A 119 -9.39 11.74 5.06
C GLU A 119 -7.91 11.74 5.46
N LEU A 120 -6.98 11.42 4.54
CA LEU A 120 -5.57 11.27 4.86
C LEU A 120 -4.68 12.41 4.35
N LEU A 121 -4.99 12.93 3.16
CA LEU A 121 -4.25 14.03 2.52
C LEU A 121 -4.88 15.40 2.77
N CYS A 122 -6.11 15.45 3.29
CA CYS A 122 -6.74 16.71 3.63
C CYS A 122 -6.05 17.32 4.85
N ASP A 123 -5.33 18.42 4.62
CA ASP A 123 -4.70 19.19 5.68
C ASP A 123 -5.72 19.54 6.76
N SER A 124 -5.30 19.44 8.02
CA SER A 124 -5.92 20.14 9.12
C SER A 124 -5.85 21.65 8.87
N VAL A 125 -6.80 22.15 8.08
CA VAL A 125 -7.12 23.57 8.02
C VAL A 125 -7.67 23.94 9.40
N LYS A 126 -6.77 24.36 10.30
CA LYS A 126 -6.90 25.38 11.37
C LYS A 126 -5.92 25.09 12.52
N SER A 127 -4.69 25.54 12.35
CA SER A 127 -3.92 26.15 13.44
C SER A 127 -3.74 27.63 13.08
N ALA A 128 -4.73 28.44 13.44
CA ALA A 128 -4.67 29.90 13.50
C ALA A 128 -5.61 30.36 14.62
#